data_AF-A0A9E3R3E1-F1
#
_entry.id   AF-A0A9E3R3E1-F1
#
_cell.length_a   1.000
_cell.length_b   1.000
_cell.length_c   1.000
_cell.angle_alpha   90.00
_cell.angle_beta   90.00
_cell.angle_gamma   90.00
#
_symmetry.space_group_name_H-M   'P 1'
#
loop_
_entity.id
_entity.type
_entity.pdbx_description
1 polymer ?
#
loop_
_entity_poly.entity_id
_entity_poly.type
_entity_poly.pdbx_seq_one_letter_code
_entity_poly.pdbx_strand_id
1 'polypeptide(L)'
;MKSLLRIVLFAVVVSSAALAEGKGGEKKEEAKEKREEAKEKKDEAKDKKDAKQADAKVGAPPMPVLPPEGKRWVESMLGKWKGTSEMAMGDQKMASQDKMECEKVSGGFGAICKMKFEVKGMPTQEATTLFGWDLGTGEATMFEVTNMAEVHKHTGKWADEKNITVVHVGKNAEGKEEKDSLTLAWVSPKEVQVKAEGSVGGQTLWTMSGTMKK
;
A
#
# COMPACT_ATOMS: atom_id res chain seq x y z
N MET A 1 4.99 -28.65 20.15
CA MET A 1 3.64 -28.26 20.61
C MET A 1 2.62 -28.97 19.73
N LYS A 2 2.02 -30.05 20.26
CA LYS A 2 0.97 -30.83 19.60
C LYS A 2 -0.37 -30.38 20.20
N SER A 3 -1.33 -30.00 19.38
CA SER A 3 -2.74 -30.02 19.81
C SER A 3 -3.60 -30.48 18.64
N LEU A 4 -4.20 -31.65 18.85
CA LEU A 4 -5.24 -32.24 18.01
C LEU A 4 -6.56 -31.52 18.28
N LEU A 5 -7.37 -31.32 17.24
CA LEU A 5 -8.81 -31.19 17.41
C LEU A 5 -9.52 -32.01 16.32
N ARG A 6 -10.14 -33.12 16.74
CA ARG A 6 -11.08 -33.93 15.96
C ARG A 6 -12.49 -33.44 16.28
N ILE A 7 -13.31 -33.21 15.26
CA ILE A 7 -14.77 -33.10 15.41
C ILE A 7 -15.41 -34.22 14.60
N VAL A 8 -16.24 -34.99 15.31
CA VAL A 8 -17.07 -36.11 14.85
C VAL A 8 -18.42 -35.55 14.43
N LEU A 9 -18.98 -35.98 13.29
CA LEU A 9 -20.38 -35.75 12.97
C LEU A 9 -21.09 -37.09 12.72
N PHE A 10 -22.16 -37.30 13.50
CA PHE A 10 -23.02 -38.47 13.52
C PHE A 10 -23.88 -38.58 12.25
N ALA A 11 -23.94 -39.79 11.68
CA ALA A 11 -24.96 -40.19 10.73
C ALA A 11 -26.17 -40.74 11.52
N VAL A 12 -27.37 -40.22 11.24
CA VAL A 12 -28.64 -40.81 11.70
C VAL A 12 -29.43 -41.21 10.47
N VAL A 13 -29.58 -42.52 10.29
CA VAL A 13 -30.51 -43.15 9.35
C VAL A 13 -31.77 -43.47 10.14
N VAL A 14 -32.91 -42.92 9.72
CA VAL A 14 -34.24 -43.39 10.17
C VAL A 14 -35.03 -43.79 8.94
N SER A 15 -35.33 -45.09 8.88
CA SER A 15 -36.29 -45.69 7.98
C SER A 15 -37.64 -45.74 8.69
N SER A 16 -38.74 -45.44 8.01
CA SER A 16 -40.09 -45.88 8.40
C SER A 16 -41.03 -45.86 7.22
N ALA A 17 -41.77 -46.96 7.09
CA ALA A 17 -42.73 -47.26 6.05
C ALA A 17 -44.17 -46.98 6.50
N ALA A 18 -45.05 -46.86 5.50
CA ALA A 18 -46.50 -47.09 5.49
C ALA A 18 -47.43 -46.11 6.22
N LEU A 19 -48.35 -45.47 5.48
CA LEU A 19 -49.75 -45.91 5.33
C LEU A 19 -50.47 -44.98 4.34
N ALA A 20 -51.28 -45.57 3.48
CA ALA A 20 -52.10 -44.89 2.49
C ALA A 20 -53.57 -45.07 2.87
N GLU A 21 -54.35 -43.99 3.01
CA GLU A 21 -55.80 -43.94 2.83
C GLU A 21 -56.30 -42.50 2.97
N GLY A 22 -56.88 -41.91 1.91
CA GLY A 22 -57.37 -40.52 1.92
C GLY A 22 -57.49 -39.82 0.54
N LYS A 23 -57.75 -40.56 -0.55
CA LYS A 23 -57.76 -39.98 -1.91
C LYS A 23 -59.09 -39.28 -2.23
N GLY A 24 -59.18 -37.96 -2.01
CA GLY A 24 -60.27 -37.16 -2.62
C GLY A 24 -60.23 -35.66 -2.36
N GLY A 25 -60.23 -35.24 -1.09
CA GLY A 25 -60.20 -33.83 -0.71
C GLY A 25 -58.79 -33.24 -0.62
N GLU A 26 -57.85 -34.02 -0.09
CA GLU A 26 -56.45 -33.64 0.17
C GLU A 26 -55.71 -33.21 -1.09
N LYS A 27 -55.98 -33.88 -2.23
CA LYS A 27 -55.35 -33.55 -3.52
C LYS A 27 -55.67 -32.14 -4.03
N LYS A 28 -56.81 -31.55 -3.66
CA LYS A 28 -57.20 -30.22 -4.14
C LYS A 28 -56.57 -29.12 -3.29
N GLU A 29 -56.37 -29.37 -2.01
CA GLU A 29 -55.69 -28.46 -1.08
C GLU A 29 -54.17 -28.48 -1.32
N GLU A 30 -53.58 -29.66 -1.48
CA GLU A 30 -52.16 -29.85 -1.82
C GLU A 30 -51.81 -29.21 -3.18
N ALA A 31 -52.74 -29.24 -4.15
CA ALA A 31 -52.57 -28.57 -5.44
C ALA A 31 -52.66 -27.03 -5.35
N LYS A 32 -53.42 -26.50 -4.39
CA LYS A 32 -53.52 -25.05 -4.15
C LYS A 32 -52.26 -24.54 -3.44
N GLU A 33 -51.80 -25.26 -2.42
CA GLU A 33 -50.57 -24.94 -1.68
C GLU A 33 -49.34 -24.97 -2.60
N LYS A 34 -49.19 -26.01 -3.43
CA LYS A 34 -48.12 -26.09 -4.44
C LYS A 34 -48.15 -24.94 -5.46
N ARG A 35 -49.34 -24.41 -5.78
CA ARG A 35 -49.50 -23.27 -6.69
C ARG A 35 -49.14 -21.94 -6.02
N GLU A 36 -49.44 -21.78 -4.73
CA GLU A 36 -49.05 -20.60 -3.95
C GLU A 36 -47.53 -20.59 -3.72
N GLU A 37 -46.91 -21.70 -3.33
CA GLU A 37 -45.45 -21.80 -3.23
C GLU A 37 -44.73 -21.54 -4.56
N ALA A 38 -45.28 -22.05 -5.67
CA ALA A 38 -44.68 -21.83 -6.99
C ALA A 38 -44.79 -20.35 -7.42
N LYS A 39 -45.83 -19.65 -6.97
CA LYS A 39 -45.99 -18.22 -7.22
C LYS A 39 -45.01 -17.40 -6.38
N GLU A 40 -44.87 -17.71 -5.10
CA GLU A 40 -43.91 -17.05 -4.21
C GLU A 40 -42.46 -17.24 -4.66
N LYS A 41 -42.07 -18.47 -5.04
CA LYS A 41 -40.74 -18.76 -5.61
C LYS A 41 -40.49 -18.02 -6.93
N LYS A 42 -41.53 -17.77 -7.73
CA LYS A 42 -41.42 -17.02 -9.00
C LYS A 42 -41.29 -15.52 -8.74
N ASP A 43 -42.00 -14.99 -7.75
CA ASP A 43 -41.93 -13.57 -7.37
C ASP A 43 -40.56 -13.26 -6.72
N GLU A 44 -40.04 -14.12 -5.83
CA GLU A 44 -38.67 -13.99 -5.30
C GLU A 44 -37.59 -14.07 -6.41
N ALA A 45 -37.76 -14.94 -7.40
CA ALA A 45 -36.81 -15.07 -8.51
C ALA A 45 -36.84 -13.83 -9.42
N LYS A 46 -37.99 -13.17 -9.55
CA LYS A 46 -38.13 -11.93 -10.30
C LYS A 46 -37.48 -10.76 -9.56
N ASP A 47 -37.70 -10.63 -8.26
CA ASP A 47 -37.09 -9.57 -7.45
C ASP A 47 -35.56 -9.70 -7.40
N LYS A 48 -35.02 -10.92 -7.31
CA LYS A 48 -33.57 -11.18 -7.41
C LYS A 48 -33.01 -10.85 -8.79
N LYS A 49 -33.79 -11.01 -9.86
CA LYS A 49 -33.39 -10.67 -11.22
C LYS A 49 -33.38 -9.16 -11.44
N ASP A 50 -34.39 -8.46 -10.93
CA ASP A 50 -34.54 -7.01 -11.07
C ASP A 50 -33.50 -6.26 -10.22
N ALA A 51 -33.15 -6.76 -9.03
CA ALA A 51 -32.02 -6.25 -8.22
C ALA A 51 -30.67 -6.42 -8.94
N LYS A 52 -30.42 -7.60 -9.53
CA LYS A 52 -29.20 -7.88 -10.29
C LYS A 52 -29.08 -7.05 -11.58
N GLN A 53 -30.21 -6.59 -12.13
CA GLN A 53 -30.26 -5.77 -13.33
C GLN A 53 -30.14 -4.25 -13.02
N ALA A 54 -30.51 -3.82 -11.81
CA ALA A 54 -30.29 -2.46 -11.31
C ALA A 54 -28.79 -2.20 -11.03
N ASP A 55 -28.07 -3.18 -10.50
CA ASP A 55 -26.62 -3.07 -10.24
C ASP A 55 -25.76 -3.04 -11.52
N ALA A 56 -26.28 -3.56 -12.64
CA ALA A 56 -25.53 -3.70 -13.89
C ALA A 56 -25.44 -2.42 -14.75
N LYS A 57 -26.07 -1.31 -14.34
CA LYS A 57 -26.08 -0.04 -15.10
C LYS A 57 -25.26 1.09 -14.48
N VAL A 58 -24.68 0.91 -13.30
CA VAL A 58 -23.73 1.88 -12.78
C VAL A 58 -22.39 1.56 -13.45
N GLY A 59 -22.05 2.32 -14.50
CA GLY A 59 -20.75 2.22 -15.15
C GLY A 59 -19.64 2.32 -14.10
N ALA A 60 -18.54 1.59 -14.32
CA ALA A 60 -17.40 1.63 -13.41
C ALA A 60 -16.99 3.09 -13.14
N PRO A 61 -16.70 3.47 -11.87
CA PRO A 61 -16.26 4.82 -11.57
C PRO A 61 -15.01 5.15 -12.39
N PRO A 62 -14.84 6.41 -12.82
CA PRO A 62 -13.64 6.82 -13.54
C PRO A 62 -12.41 6.52 -12.67
N MET A 63 -11.35 6.03 -13.31
CA MET A 63 -10.08 5.81 -12.63
C MET A 63 -9.58 7.14 -12.05
N PRO A 64 -8.96 7.13 -10.86
CA PRO A 64 -8.36 8.34 -10.30
C PRO A 64 -7.29 8.87 -11.26
N VAL A 65 -6.97 10.17 -11.15
CA VAL A 65 -5.88 10.81 -11.90
C VAL A 65 -4.98 11.51 -10.90
N LEU A 66 -3.66 11.35 -11.05
CA LEU A 66 -2.70 12.08 -10.22
C LEU A 66 -2.81 13.58 -10.48
N PRO A 67 -2.88 14.42 -9.43
CA PRO A 67 -2.77 15.86 -9.61
C PRO A 67 -1.36 16.24 -10.08
N PRO A 68 -1.15 17.46 -10.62
CA PRO A 68 0.15 17.89 -11.16
C PRO A 68 1.32 17.66 -10.20
N GLU A 69 1.16 17.95 -8.91
CA GLU A 69 2.18 17.76 -7.88
C GLU A 69 2.52 16.29 -7.62
N GLY A 70 1.52 15.40 -7.67
CA GLY A 70 1.72 13.96 -7.52
C GLY A 70 2.39 13.35 -8.75
N LYS A 71 1.98 13.79 -9.94
CA LYS A 71 2.65 13.42 -11.19
C LYS A 71 4.11 13.88 -11.18
N ARG A 72 4.38 15.13 -10.78
CA ARG A 72 5.74 15.66 -10.64
C ARG A 72 6.57 14.82 -9.67
N TRP A 73 6.04 14.49 -8.48
CA TRP A 73 6.73 13.65 -7.50
C TRP A 73 7.15 12.31 -8.09
N VAL A 74 6.20 11.55 -8.65
CA VAL A 74 6.48 10.20 -9.19
C VAL A 74 7.42 10.27 -10.39
N GLU A 75 7.16 11.14 -11.37
CA GLU A 75 7.95 11.22 -12.60
C GLU A 75 9.38 11.74 -12.36
N SER A 76 9.56 12.62 -11.37
CA SER A 76 10.87 13.16 -11.01
C SER A 76 11.84 12.12 -10.45
N MET A 77 11.34 11.00 -9.92
CA MET A 77 12.18 9.93 -9.37
C MET A 77 12.66 8.93 -10.42
N LEU A 78 11.90 8.75 -11.51
CA LEU A 78 12.14 7.68 -12.49
C LEU A 78 13.54 7.74 -13.10
N GLY A 79 14.11 6.60 -13.47
CA GLY A 79 15.38 6.47 -14.18
C GLY A 79 16.55 6.10 -13.28
N LYS A 80 17.77 6.21 -13.83
CA LYS A 80 19.01 5.85 -13.15
C LYS A 80 19.69 7.11 -12.65
N TRP A 81 20.03 7.14 -11.37
CA TRP A 81 20.68 8.26 -10.71
C TRP A 81 22.01 7.80 -10.13
N LYS A 82 23.00 8.69 -10.19
CA LYS A 82 24.31 8.53 -9.56
C LYS A 82 24.69 9.82 -8.87
N GLY A 83 25.32 9.71 -7.71
CA GLY A 83 25.69 10.87 -6.95
C GLY A 83 26.74 10.59 -5.92
N THR A 84 26.98 11.63 -5.13
CA THR A 84 27.81 11.57 -3.94
C THR A 84 27.10 12.29 -2.83
N SER A 85 27.23 11.76 -1.61
CA SER A 85 26.79 12.44 -0.40
C SER A 85 27.91 12.46 0.64
N GLU A 86 27.83 13.44 1.53
CA GLU A 86 28.60 13.51 2.77
C GLU A 86 27.62 13.38 3.93
N MET A 87 27.83 12.38 4.79
CA MET A 87 27.13 12.19 6.04
C MET A 87 28.03 12.59 7.20
N ALA A 88 27.50 13.35 8.15
CA ALA A 88 28.14 13.73 9.39
C ALA A 88 27.40 13.13 10.59
N MET A 89 28.15 12.49 11.49
CA MET A 89 27.68 11.94 12.77
C MET A 89 28.61 12.44 13.88
N GLY A 90 28.18 13.47 14.61
CA GLY A 90 29.08 14.22 15.50
C GLY A 90 30.26 14.80 14.71
N ASP A 91 31.49 14.53 15.16
CA ASP A 91 32.72 14.99 14.50
C ASP A 91 33.16 14.10 13.32
N GLN A 92 32.50 12.95 13.12
CA GLN A 92 32.85 12.02 12.05
C GLN A 92 32.14 12.40 10.75
N LYS A 93 32.89 12.40 9.64
CA LYS A 93 32.39 12.63 8.29
C LYS A 93 32.69 11.44 7.39
N MET A 94 31.72 11.07 6.57
CA MET A 94 31.83 9.95 5.64
C MET A 94 31.28 10.37 4.28
N ALA A 95 32.07 10.15 3.24
CA ALA A 95 31.63 10.33 1.87
C ALA A 95 31.09 9.00 1.33
N SER A 96 29.96 9.05 0.61
CA SER A 96 29.37 7.92 -0.08
C SER A 96 29.34 8.15 -1.60
N GLN A 97 29.38 7.05 -2.35
CA GLN A 97 28.94 7.00 -3.75
C GLN A 97 27.57 6.36 -3.81
N ASP A 98 26.63 7.06 -4.43
CA ASP A 98 25.22 6.70 -4.39
C ASP A 98 24.74 6.31 -5.78
N LYS A 99 23.98 5.23 -5.86
CA LYS A 99 23.31 4.76 -7.09
C LYS A 99 21.85 4.49 -6.76
N MET A 100 20.96 4.94 -7.62
CA MET A 100 19.52 4.69 -7.47
C MET A 100 18.91 4.38 -8.84
N GLU A 101 18.18 3.28 -8.95
CA GLU A 101 17.44 2.94 -10.16
C GLU A 101 15.96 2.84 -9.85
N CYS A 102 15.17 3.68 -10.51
CA CYS A 102 13.74 3.83 -10.27
C CYS A 102 12.92 3.49 -11.52
N GLU A 103 11.86 2.69 -11.33
CA GLU A 103 10.91 2.35 -12.38
C GLU A 103 9.46 2.62 -11.94
N LYS A 104 8.58 2.78 -12.92
CA LYS A 104 7.17 3.07 -12.70
C LYS A 104 6.44 1.81 -12.24
N VAL A 105 5.59 1.93 -11.23
CA VAL A 105 4.76 0.82 -10.70
C VAL A 105 3.29 1.22 -10.57
N SER A 106 2.43 0.24 -10.26
CA SER A 106 1.02 0.46 -9.92
C SER A 106 0.27 1.31 -10.95
N GLY A 107 0.43 1.03 -12.24
CA GLY A 107 -0.25 1.78 -13.31
C GLY A 107 0.20 3.23 -13.46
N GLY A 108 1.33 3.64 -12.86
CA GLY A 108 1.84 5.01 -12.93
C GLY A 108 1.59 5.86 -11.69
N PHE A 109 0.97 5.30 -10.65
CA PHE A 109 0.71 6.01 -9.39
C PHE A 109 1.90 6.01 -8.42
N GLY A 110 2.97 5.30 -8.75
CA GLY A 110 4.18 5.29 -7.94
C GLY A 110 5.43 4.92 -8.72
N ALA A 111 6.57 5.01 -8.01
CA ALA A 111 7.86 4.54 -8.47
C ALA A 111 8.49 3.63 -7.42
N ILE A 112 9.06 2.50 -7.83
CA ILE A 112 9.90 1.67 -6.97
C ILE A 112 11.35 1.92 -7.34
N CYS A 113 12.21 2.09 -6.34
CA CYS A 113 13.61 2.38 -6.49
C CYS A 113 14.47 1.35 -5.76
N LYS A 114 15.58 0.97 -6.37
CA LYS A 114 16.67 0.22 -5.74
C LYS A 114 17.84 1.16 -5.53
N MET A 115 18.26 1.33 -4.29
CA MET A 115 19.33 2.24 -3.90
C MET A 115 20.52 1.45 -3.39
N LYS A 116 21.72 1.95 -3.68
CA LYS A 116 22.99 1.42 -3.22
C LYS A 116 23.88 2.56 -2.78
N PHE A 117 24.42 2.49 -1.57
CA PHE A 117 25.34 3.48 -1.01
C PHE A 117 26.66 2.80 -0.67
N GLU A 118 27.75 3.35 -1.22
CA GLU A 118 29.10 2.80 -1.07
C GLU A 118 29.94 3.79 -0.24
N VAL A 119 30.18 3.47 1.03
CA VAL A 119 31.04 4.24 1.95
C VAL A 119 32.35 3.48 2.15
N LYS A 120 33.49 4.17 2.04
CA LYS A 120 34.81 3.53 2.17
C LYS A 120 35.00 2.93 3.57
N GLY A 121 35.31 1.63 3.61
CA GLY A 121 35.58 0.91 4.87
C GLY A 121 34.33 0.37 5.57
N MET A 122 33.14 0.55 4.97
CA MET A 122 31.89 -0.02 5.46
C MET A 122 31.33 -1.05 4.49
N PRO A 123 30.51 -2.01 4.98
CA PRO A 123 29.70 -2.86 4.11
C PRO A 123 28.77 -2.01 3.23
N THR A 124 28.49 -2.52 2.03
CA THR A 124 27.52 -1.89 1.12
C THR A 124 26.16 -1.76 1.80
N GLN A 125 25.59 -0.57 1.73
CA GLN A 125 24.23 -0.30 2.18
C GLN A 125 23.27 -0.36 0.99
N GLU A 126 22.10 -0.97 1.19
CA GLU A 126 21.09 -1.14 0.16
C GLU A 126 19.72 -0.77 0.72
N ALA A 127 18.91 -0.12 -0.11
CA ALA A 127 17.52 0.18 0.23
C ALA A 127 16.59 -0.10 -0.95
N THR A 128 15.36 -0.51 -0.64
CA THR A 128 14.24 -0.53 -1.59
C THR A 128 13.22 0.50 -1.14
N THR A 129 12.92 1.43 -2.03
CA THR A 129 12.12 2.60 -1.71
C THR A 129 10.92 2.72 -2.65
N LEU A 130 9.73 2.81 -2.10
CA LEU A 130 8.48 3.03 -2.83
C LEU A 130 8.06 4.49 -2.66
N PHE A 131 7.96 5.19 -3.78
CA PHE A 131 7.47 6.55 -3.89
C PHE A 131 6.03 6.53 -4.37
N GLY A 132 5.16 7.27 -3.70
CA GLY A 132 3.76 7.43 -4.09
C GLY A 132 3.23 8.81 -3.74
N TRP A 133 2.05 9.12 -4.27
CA TRP A 133 1.30 10.31 -3.88
C TRP A 133 -0.06 9.88 -3.35
N ASP A 134 -0.39 10.27 -2.13
CA ASP A 134 -1.66 9.98 -1.50
C ASP A 134 -2.71 11.02 -1.94
N LEU A 135 -3.72 10.56 -2.68
CA LEU A 135 -4.81 11.41 -3.17
C LEU A 135 -5.73 11.91 -2.05
N GLY A 136 -5.83 11.18 -0.94
CA GLY A 136 -6.67 11.56 0.19
C GLY A 136 -6.08 12.69 1.02
N THR A 137 -4.76 12.66 1.25
CA THR A 137 -4.06 13.68 2.06
C THR A 137 -3.42 14.78 1.21
N GLY A 138 -3.20 14.53 -0.09
CA GLY A 138 -2.44 15.41 -0.97
C GLY A 138 -0.97 15.48 -0.57
N GLU A 139 -0.38 14.35 -0.20
CA GLU A 139 1.01 14.25 0.28
C GLU A 139 1.85 13.25 -0.53
N ALA A 140 3.11 13.58 -0.70
CA ALA A 140 4.13 12.62 -1.10
C ALA A 140 4.34 11.60 0.02
N THR A 141 4.50 10.34 -0.36
CA THR A 141 4.92 9.26 0.53
C THR A 141 6.18 8.62 -0.03
N MET A 142 7.14 8.36 0.85
CA MET A 142 8.33 7.56 0.60
C MET A 142 8.40 6.47 1.67
N PHE A 143 8.24 5.22 1.26
CA PHE A 143 8.37 4.06 2.13
C PHE A 143 9.63 3.30 1.81
N GLU A 144 10.47 3.01 2.79
CA GLU A 144 11.80 2.45 2.59
C GLU A 144 12.01 1.22 3.47
N VAL A 145 12.74 0.23 2.94
CA VAL A 145 13.26 -0.91 3.68
C VAL A 145 14.75 -1.05 3.35
N THR A 146 15.61 -1.09 4.37
CA THR A 146 17.07 -1.18 4.22
C THR A 146 17.62 -2.56 4.57
N ASN A 147 18.83 -2.87 4.11
CA ASN A 147 19.57 -4.08 4.51
C ASN A 147 20.14 -4.00 5.94
N MET A 148 19.88 -2.91 6.67
CA MET A 148 20.18 -2.73 8.11
C MET A 148 18.97 -3.03 9.01
N ALA A 149 17.90 -3.60 8.43
CA ALA A 149 16.64 -3.91 9.11
C ALA A 149 15.87 -2.67 9.59
N GLU A 150 16.04 -1.54 8.91
CA GLU A 150 15.26 -0.32 9.14
C GLU A 150 14.07 -0.27 8.17
N VAL A 151 12.96 0.28 8.65
CA VAL A 151 11.75 0.50 7.86
C VAL A 151 11.25 1.91 8.16
N HIS A 152 11.27 2.77 7.14
CA HIS A 152 10.87 4.17 7.30
C HIS A 152 9.67 4.49 6.41
N LYS A 153 8.77 5.32 6.94
CA LYS A 153 7.74 5.99 6.16
C LYS A 153 7.92 7.48 6.35
N HIS A 154 8.25 8.16 5.25
CA HIS A 154 8.30 9.61 5.19
C HIS A 154 7.07 10.13 4.45
N THR A 155 6.50 11.22 4.94
CA THR A 155 5.43 11.95 4.24
C THR A 155 5.71 13.44 4.18
N GLY A 156 5.18 14.12 3.17
CA GLY A 156 5.42 15.55 3.03
C GLY A 156 4.71 16.20 1.86
N LYS A 157 4.92 17.51 1.71
CA LYS A 157 4.35 18.34 0.65
C LYS A 157 5.44 19.15 -0.01
N TRP A 158 5.22 19.44 -1.28
CA TRP A 158 6.03 20.41 -2.00
C TRP A 158 5.95 21.76 -1.29
N ALA A 159 7.10 22.32 -0.93
CA ALA A 159 7.19 23.69 -0.45
C ALA A 159 7.04 24.68 -1.61
N ASP A 160 7.55 24.31 -2.79
CA ASP A 160 7.45 25.07 -4.03
C ASP A 160 7.61 24.16 -5.27
N GLU A 161 7.92 24.72 -6.44
CA GLU A 161 8.07 23.95 -7.68
C GLU A 161 9.26 22.99 -7.72
N LYS A 162 10.28 23.25 -6.90
CA LYS A 162 11.58 22.58 -6.93
C LYS A 162 11.95 21.96 -5.60
N ASN A 163 11.24 22.24 -4.52
CA ASN A 163 11.60 21.78 -3.18
C ASN A 163 10.46 20.97 -2.56
N ILE A 164 10.80 19.79 -2.06
CA ILE A 164 9.92 18.98 -1.22
C ILE A 164 10.69 18.50 0.00
N THR A 165 10.04 18.53 1.15
CA THR A 165 10.55 17.92 2.38
C THR A 165 9.59 16.82 2.80
N VAL A 166 10.11 15.61 2.99
CA VAL A 166 9.39 14.48 3.55
C VAL A 166 9.97 14.13 4.92
N VAL A 167 9.11 13.80 5.87
CA VAL A 167 9.49 13.59 7.26
C VAL A 167 9.02 12.23 7.72
N HIS A 168 9.92 11.47 8.34
CA HIS A 168 9.60 10.29 9.14
C HIS A 168 9.53 10.70 10.61
N VAL A 169 8.53 10.19 11.32
CA VAL A 169 8.47 10.22 12.79
C VAL A 169 8.16 8.80 13.25
N GLY A 170 9.00 8.29 14.13
CA GLY A 170 8.97 6.91 14.59
C GLY A 170 9.55 6.75 15.99
N LYS A 171 9.92 5.51 16.30
CA LYS A 171 10.66 5.17 17.51
C LYS A 171 11.84 4.31 17.14
N ASN A 172 13.00 4.60 17.71
CA ASN A 172 14.19 3.78 17.55
C ASN A 172 14.09 2.48 18.38
N ALA A 173 15.13 1.65 18.34
CA ALA A 173 15.20 0.38 19.07
C ALA A 173 15.08 0.52 20.61
N GLU A 174 15.41 1.69 21.16
CA GLU A 174 15.27 2.01 22.60
C GLU A 174 13.88 2.56 22.95
N GLY A 175 12.99 2.72 21.98
CA GLY A 175 11.65 3.29 22.16
C GLY A 175 11.63 4.82 22.26
N LYS A 176 12.75 5.50 22.04
CA LYS A 176 12.82 6.97 21.99
C LYS A 176 12.27 7.47 20.66
N GLU A 177 11.64 8.64 20.67
CA GLU A 177 11.19 9.29 19.45
C GLU A 177 12.38 9.53 18.53
N GLU A 178 12.22 9.13 17.29
CA GLU A 178 13.14 9.35 16.19
C GLU A 178 12.42 10.15 15.12
N LYS A 179 13.13 11.13 14.55
CA LYS A 179 12.63 11.96 13.47
C LYS A 179 13.71 12.16 12.44
N ASP A 180 13.37 11.82 11.20
CA ASP A 180 14.21 12.04 10.03
C ASP A 180 13.51 12.99 9.05
N SER A 181 14.26 13.93 8.51
CA SER A 181 13.81 14.88 7.51
C SER A 181 14.66 14.72 6.26
N LEU A 182 14.03 14.58 5.10
CA LEU A 182 14.67 14.50 3.80
C LEU A 182 14.13 15.62 2.92
N THR A 183 14.99 16.53 2.51
CA THR A 183 14.69 17.60 1.56
C THR A 183 15.35 17.33 0.22
N LEU A 184 14.54 17.33 -0.83
CA LEU A 184 14.97 17.18 -2.21
C LEU A 184 14.72 18.49 -2.95
N ALA A 185 15.80 19.04 -3.52
CA ALA A 185 15.82 20.32 -4.23
C ALA A 185 16.26 20.09 -5.68
N TRP A 186 15.33 20.13 -6.64
CA TRP A 186 15.64 19.95 -8.06
C TRP A 186 16.31 21.20 -8.62
N VAL A 187 17.60 21.07 -8.94
CA VAL A 187 18.36 22.09 -9.68
C VAL A 187 17.93 22.07 -11.15
N SER A 188 17.70 20.87 -11.68
CA SER A 188 17.16 20.63 -13.02
C SER A 188 16.38 19.31 -13.06
N PRO A 189 15.69 18.95 -14.17
CA PRO A 189 15.05 17.63 -14.31
C PRO A 189 16.00 16.42 -14.22
N LYS A 190 17.32 16.64 -14.27
CA LYS A 190 18.35 15.60 -14.22
C LYS A 190 19.33 15.77 -13.05
N GLU A 191 19.07 16.72 -12.16
CA GLU A 191 19.96 17.00 -11.03
C GLU A 191 19.16 17.43 -9.81
N VAL A 192 19.34 16.72 -8.71
CA VAL A 192 18.68 16.98 -7.43
C VAL A 192 19.73 17.08 -6.33
N GLN A 193 19.63 18.13 -5.52
CA GLN A 193 20.37 18.25 -4.27
C GLN A 193 19.56 17.59 -3.16
N VAL A 194 20.26 16.83 -2.33
CA VAL A 194 19.69 16.11 -1.20
C VAL A 194 20.23 16.73 0.07
N LYS A 195 19.35 17.01 1.01
CA LYS A 195 19.71 17.31 2.40
C LYS A 195 18.87 16.43 3.30
N ALA A 196 19.47 15.80 4.29
CA ALA A 196 18.75 15.07 5.30
C ALA A 196 19.35 15.27 6.68
N GLU A 197 18.54 15.07 7.69
CA GLU A 197 18.96 15.06 9.09
C GLU A 197 18.10 14.09 9.87
N GLY A 198 18.69 13.45 10.86
CA GLY A 198 17.98 12.58 11.80
C GLY A 198 18.27 12.96 13.23
N SER A 199 17.26 12.79 14.08
CA SER A 199 17.29 13.19 15.48
C SER A 199 16.61 12.15 16.36
N VAL A 200 17.11 12.00 17.59
CA VAL A 200 16.50 11.16 18.62
C VAL A 200 16.32 11.97 19.88
N GLY A 201 15.10 11.98 20.43
CA GLY A 201 14.79 12.79 21.61
C GLY A 201 15.03 14.29 21.40
N GLY A 202 14.90 14.78 20.17
CA GLY A 202 15.12 16.17 19.78
C GLY A 202 16.59 16.57 19.58
N GLN A 203 17.55 15.67 19.79
CA GLN A 203 18.96 15.92 19.49
C GLN A 203 19.30 15.39 18.10
N THR A 204 19.82 16.25 17.22
CA THR A 204 20.35 15.83 15.91
C THR A 204 21.52 14.88 16.12
N LEU A 205 21.41 13.68 15.56
CA LEU A 205 22.45 12.65 15.60
C LEU A 205 23.29 12.66 14.33
N TRP A 206 22.64 12.91 13.19
CA TRP A 206 23.29 12.87 11.90
C TRP A 206 22.72 13.91 10.94
N THR A 207 23.56 14.33 10.00
CA THR A 207 23.17 15.13 8.84
C THR A 207 23.76 14.53 7.59
N MET A 208 23.12 14.75 6.45
CA MET A 208 23.57 14.32 5.15
C MET A 208 23.34 15.43 4.13
N SER A 209 24.29 15.63 3.23
CA SER A 209 24.08 16.46 2.04
C SER A 209 24.70 15.81 0.82
N GLY A 210 24.08 15.95 -0.33
CA GLY A 210 24.57 15.30 -1.55
C GLY A 210 23.96 15.87 -2.81
N THR A 211 24.39 15.33 -3.94
CA THR A 211 23.85 15.64 -5.26
C THR A 211 23.73 14.37 -6.06
N MET A 212 22.55 14.14 -6.64
CA MET A 212 22.26 13.03 -7.53
C MET A 212 22.01 13.55 -8.95
N LYS A 213 22.56 12.86 -9.95
CA LYS A 213 22.42 13.19 -11.37
C LYS A 213 21.96 11.97 -12.17
N LYS A 214 21.15 12.23 -13.20
CA LYS A 214 20.55 11.21 -14.08
C LYS A 214 21.33 10.98 -15.37
#